data_AF-A0A7J7R6C4-F1
#
_entry.id   AF-A0A7J7R6C4-F1
#
_cell.length_a   1.000
_cell.length_b   1.000
_cell.length_c   1.000
_cell.angle_alpha   90.00
_cell.angle_beta   90.00
_cell.angle_gamma   90.00
#
_symmetry.space_group_name_H-M   'P 1'
#
loop_
_entity.id
_entity.type
_entity.pdbx_description
1 polymer ?
#
loop_
_entity_poly.entity_id
_entity_poly.type
_entity_poly.pdbx_seq_one_letter_code
_entity_poly.pdbx_strand_id
1 'polypeptide(L)'
;MSAEASGPAAAQALSLEVPKPSELEPGPAAYGLKPLTPNSKYVKLNVGGSLHYTTLRTLTGQDSVLNAMFSGRAEVITDAGGWVLIDRSGRHFGTILNYLRDGSVPLPESTRELGELLGEARYYLVQGLIEDCQLALQFTGLQIKSKCTGADGYLSWLERELWATWLPVQFPHGPASCALRN
;
A
#
# COMPACT_ATOMS: atom_id res chain seq x y z
N MET A 1 81.11 -23.67 35.60
CA MET A 1 80.33 -24.30 34.51
C MET A 1 78.89 -24.39 35.01
N SER A 2 78.15 -23.30 35.22
CA SER A 2 77.60 -22.30 34.28
C SER A 2 76.61 -22.90 33.28
N ALA A 3 75.32 -22.83 33.61
CA ALA A 3 74.22 -22.54 32.69
C ALA A 3 72.92 -22.35 33.50
N GLU A 4 72.61 -21.10 33.86
CA GLU A 4 71.26 -20.67 34.25
C GLU A 4 70.46 -20.39 32.97
N ALA A 5 69.26 -20.94 32.88
CA ALA A 5 68.35 -20.73 31.76
C ALA A 5 67.48 -19.50 31.99
N SER A 6 67.58 -18.57 31.05
CA SER A 6 66.79 -17.34 30.90
C SER A 6 65.33 -17.65 30.51
N GLY A 7 64.39 -16.78 30.91
CA GLY A 7 62.93 -16.89 30.67
C GLY A 7 62.50 -16.76 29.19
N PRO A 8 61.20 -16.47 28.86
CA PRO A 8 60.52 -15.29 29.39
C PRO A 8 58.97 -15.35 29.58
N ALA A 9 58.53 -14.34 30.35
CA ALA A 9 57.37 -13.45 30.17
C ALA A 9 55.96 -14.03 29.92
N ALA A 10 55.13 -13.89 30.96
CA ALA A 10 53.69 -13.96 30.92
C ALA A 10 53.08 -12.99 29.90
N ALA A 11 52.19 -13.50 29.06
CA ALA A 11 51.34 -12.73 28.17
C ALA A 11 50.41 -11.82 28.98
N GLN A 12 50.49 -10.52 28.72
CA GLN A 12 49.57 -9.52 29.24
C GLN A 12 48.24 -9.63 28.46
N ALA A 13 47.15 -9.84 29.19
CA ALA A 13 45.80 -9.76 28.65
C ALA A 13 45.46 -8.30 28.34
N LEU A 14 45.12 -8.02 27.08
CA LEU A 14 44.58 -6.74 26.64
C LEU A 14 43.17 -6.58 27.24
N SER A 15 43.03 -5.77 28.28
CA SER A 15 41.71 -5.33 28.76
C SER A 15 41.11 -4.37 27.73
N LEU A 16 40.03 -4.81 27.08
CA LEU A 16 39.15 -3.94 26.30
C LEU A 16 38.45 -2.97 27.26
N GLU A 17 38.87 -1.70 27.24
CA GLU A 17 38.12 -0.62 27.86
C GLU A 17 36.78 -0.45 27.15
N VAL A 18 35.71 -0.76 27.88
CA VAL A 18 34.33 -0.42 27.52
C VAL A 18 34.18 1.09 27.67
N PRO A 19 33.88 1.86 26.60
CA PRO A 19 33.62 3.28 26.76
C PRO A 19 32.29 3.49 27.49
N LYS A 20 32.40 4.25 28.59
CA LYS A 20 31.36 4.77 29.47
C LYS A 20 30.18 5.38 28.70
N PRO A 21 28.91 5.01 28.99
CA PRO A 21 27.76 5.67 28.37
C PRO A 21 27.62 7.08 28.96
N SER A 22 28.05 8.06 28.18
CA SER A 22 27.81 9.49 28.39
C SER A 22 26.33 9.80 28.13
N GLU A 23 25.57 9.87 29.21
CA GLU A 23 24.56 10.89 29.53
C GLU A 23 23.91 11.60 28.33
N LEU A 24 22.71 11.13 27.98
CA LEU A 24 21.74 11.78 27.09
C LEU A 24 21.04 12.91 27.86
N GLU A 25 21.51 14.14 27.69
CA GLU A 25 20.75 15.33 28.09
C GLU A 25 19.55 15.52 27.12
N PRO A 26 18.30 15.58 27.59
CA PRO A 26 17.15 15.88 26.74
C PRO A 26 17.16 17.38 26.42
N GLY A 27 17.77 17.74 25.29
CA GLY A 27 17.65 19.07 24.71
C GLY A 27 16.18 19.41 24.41
N PRO A 28 15.76 20.68 24.49
CA PRO A 28 14.38 21.07 24.31
C PRO A 28 13.94 20.71 22.89
N ALA A 29 12.82 20.00 22.76
CA ALA A 29 12.15 19.73 21.50
C ALA A 29 11.62 21.04 20.89
N ALA A 30 12.52 21.85 20.37
CA ALA A 30 12.19 22.99 19.54
C ALA A 30 11.91 22.45 18.14
N TYR A 31 10.65 22.14 17.85
CA TYR A 31 10.13 21.95 16.50
C TYR A 31 10.32 23.27 15.75
N GLY A 32 11.52 23.44 15.17
CA GLY A 32 11.89 24.65 14.46
C GLY A 32 11.20 24.63 13.09
N LEU A 33 10.32 25.61 12.86
CA LEU A 33 9.87 25.97 11.52
C LEU A 33 11.07 26.58 10.77
N LYS A 34 11.97 25.73 10.27
CA LYS A 34 13.08 26.15 9.41
C LYS A 34 12.59 26.13 7.98
N PRO A 35 12.69 27.24 7.23
CA PRO A 35 12.49 27.23 5.79
C PRO A 35 13.40 26.17 5.18
N LEU A 36 12.81 25.21 4.46
CA LEU A 36 13.54 24.16 3.76
C LEU A 36 14.54 24.83 2.83
N THR A 37 15.84 24.57 3.01
CA THR A 37 16.87 25.17 2.17
C THR A 37 16.71 24.64 0.74
N PRO A 38 16.28 25.48 -0.23
CA PRO A 38 15.93 25.02 -1.58
C PRO A 38 17.15 24.57 -2.40
N ASN A 39 18.37 24.69 -1.85
CA ASN A 39 19.63 24.31 -2.50
C ASN A 39 20.09 22.87 -2.21
N SER A 40 19.41 22.14 -1.31
CA SER A 40 19.70 20.71 -1.14
C SER A 40 19.03 19.91 -2.25
N LYS A 41 19.82 19.21 -3.07
CA LYS A 41 19.31 18.28 -4.10
C LYS A 41 18.39 17.19 -3.52
N TYR A 42 18.58 16.88 -2.23
CA TYR A 42 17.88 15.80 -1.53
C TYR A 42 17.07 16.31 -0.34
N VAL A 43 15.96 15.63 -0.08
CA VAL A 43 15.03 15.90 1.00
C VAL A 43 14.91 14.65 1.87
N LYS A 44 14.90 14.86 3.18
CA LYS A 44 14.71 13.81 4.20
C LYS A 44 13.30 13.89 4.74
N LEU A 45 12.58 12.79 4.71
CA LEU A 45 11.18 12.68 5.11
C LEU A 45 11.04 11.59 6.17
N ASN A 46 10.33 11.89 7.25
CA ASN A 46 9.92 10.93 8.27
C ASN A 46 8.39 10.85 8.27
N VAL A 47 7.85 9.76 7.75
CA VAL A 47 6.41 9.54 7.56
C VAL A 47 5.94 8.51 8.60
N GLY A 48 5.44 9.01 9.74
CA GLY A 48 4.99 8.17 10.86
C GLY A 48 6.03 7.15 11.34
N GLY A 49 7.31 7.54 11.33
CA GLY A 49 8.44 6.67 11.70
C GLY A 49 9.14 5.98 10.51
N SER A 50 8.58 6.05 9.30
CA SER A 50 9.25 5.53 8.10
C SER A 50 10.14 6.60 7.47
N LEU A 51 11.42 6.29 7.36
CA LEU A 51 12.44 7.22 6.88
C LEU A 51 12.63 7.09 5.36
N HIS A 52 12.45 8.20 4.65
CA HIS A 52 12.60 8.26 3.19
C HIS A 52 13.55 9.37 2.76
N TYR A 53 14.32 9.07 1.72
CA TYR A 53 15.18 10.02 1.02
C TYR A 53 14.69 10.18 -0.41
N THR A 54 14.50 11.42 -0.85
CA THR A 54 14.08 11.73 -2.21
C THR A 54 14.63 13.07 -2.67
N THR A 55 14.22 13.56 -3.83
CA THR A 55 14.63 14.88 -4.36
C THR A 55 13.44 15.82 -4.40
N LEU A 56 13.70 17.14 -4.36
CA LEU A 56 12.66 18.15 -4.53
C LEU A 56 11.90 17.96 -5.84
N ARG A 57 12.61 17.62 -6.93
CA ARG A 57 12.01 17.36 -8.24
C ARG A 57 10.90 16.32 -8.20
N THR A 58 11.07 15.25 -7.42
CA THR A 58 10.04 14.21 -7.29
C THR A 58 8.82 14.73 -6.52
N LEU A 59 9.05 15.50 -5.46
CA LEU A 59 7.97 16.02 -4.59
C LEU A 59 7.17 17.14 -5.25
N THR A 60 7.82 17.94 -6.11
CA THR A 60 7.20 19.04 -6.86
C THR A 60 6.88 18.67 -8.32
N GLY A 61 7.01 17.39 -8.69
CA GLY A 61 6.85 16.92 -10.07
C GLY A 61 5.40 16.86 -10.52
N GLN A 62 4.47 16.71 -9.59
CA GLN A 62 3.03 16.65 -9.82
C GLN A 62 2.30 17.56 -8.83
N ASP A 63 1.09 18.00 -9.20
CA ASP A 63 0.25 18.76 -8.29
C ASP A 63 -0.29 17.85 -7.18
N SER A 64 0.23 18.02 -5.96
CA SER A 64 -0.02 17.14 -4.82
C SER A 64 0.18 17.93 -3.52
N VAL A 65 -0.26 17.37 -2.39
CA VAL A 65 -0.02 17.98 -1.07
C VAL A 65 1.48 18.13 -0.79
N LEU A 66 2.29 17.17 -1.24
CA LEU A 66 3.75 17.23 -1.15
C LEU A 66 4.29 18.43 -1.93
N ASN A 67 3.77 18.69 -3.13
CA ASN A 67 4.17 19.87 -3.90
C ASN A 67 3.89 21.16 -3.11
N ALA A 68 2.72 21.28 -2.46
CA ALA A 68 2.39 22.44 -1.64
C ALA A 68 3.35 22.64 -0.44
N MET A 69 3.69 21.55 0.26
CA MET A 69 4.65 21.55 1.38
C MET A 69 6.05 21.99 0.93
N PHE A 70 6.51 21.51 -0.22
CA PHE A 70 7.87 21.75 -0.70
C PHE A 70 8.02 22.96 -1.64
N SER A 71 6.90 23.56 -2.07
CA SER A 71 6.87 24.83 -2.83
C SER A 71 6.99 26.08 -1.95
N GLY A 72 7.11 25.91 -0.62
CA GLY A 72 7.15 27.02 0.33
C GLY A 72 5.79 27.69 0.57
N ARG A 73 4.68 27.02 0.19
CA ARG A 73 3.31 27.53 0.38
C ARG A 73 2.65 27.03 1.66
N ALA A 74 3.25 26.02 2.31
CA ALA A 74 2.77 25.46 3.55
C ALA A 74 3.89 25.35 4.59
N GLU A 75 3.54 25.48 5.86
CA GLU A 75 4.45 25.27 6.97
C GLU A 75 4.76 23.79 7.13
N VAL A 76 6.04 23.47 7.35
CA VAL A 76 6.51 22.09 7.45
C VAL A 76 7.26 21.91 8.77
N ILE A 77 6.86 20.91 9.55
CA ILE A 77 7.50 20.58 10.82
C ILE A 77 8.79 19.82 10.52
N THR A 78 9.90 20.30 11.08
CA THR A 78 11.22 19.68 10.89
C THR A 78 11.86 19.38 12.23
N ASP A 79 12.47 18.21 12.37
CA ASP A 79 13.24 17.82 13.56
C ASP A 79 14.65 18.45 13.57
N ALA A 80 15.36 18.37 14.71
CA ALA A 80 16.74 18.81 14.87
C ALA A 80 17.70 18.19 13.82
N GLY A 81 17.42 16.96 13.39
CA GLY A 81 18.18 16.26 12.34
C GLY A 81 17.87 16.69 10.89
N GLY A 82 16.97 17.65 10.69
CA GLY A 82 16.55 18.12 9.37
C GLY A 82 15.56 17.16 8.66
N TRP A 83 14.86 16.33 9.42
CA TRP A 83 13.82 15.45 8.91
C TRP A 83 12.48 16.17 8.86
N VAL A 84 11.86 16.23 7.70
CA VAL A 84 10.49 16.71 7.55
C VAL A 84 9.54 15.66 8.12
N LEU A 85 8.72 16.04 9.09
CA LEU A 85 7.80 15.15 9.76
C LEU A 85 6.43 15.17 9.08
N ILE A 86 5.91 13.99 8.75
CA ILE A 86 4.56 13.79 8.22
C ILE A 86 3.83 12.81 9.13
N ASP A 87 2.70 13.24 9.70
CA ASP A 87 1.85 12.43 10.57
C ASP A 87 0.92 11.51 9.75
N ARG A 88 1.54 10.58 9.01
CA ARG A 88 0.86 9.55 8.19
C ARG A 88 1.58 8.22 8.29
N SER A 89 0.89 7.15 7.89
CA SER A 89 1.53 5.84 7.78
C SER A 89 2.52 5.82 6.62
N GLY A 90 3.78 5.53 6.92
CA GLY A 90 4.81 5.38 5.90
C GLY A 90 4.80 4.04 5.15
N ARG A 91 3.92 3.09 5.52
CA ARG A 91 3.89 1.73 4.93
C ARG A 91 3.82 1.74 3.40
N HIS A 92 2.97 2.61 2.83
CA HIS A 92 2.75 2.71 1.39
C HIS A 92 3.42 3.94 0.76
N PHE A 93 4.13 4.74 1.56
CA PHE A 93 4.72 6.00 1.08
C PHE A 93 5.82 5.78 0.03
N GLY A 94 6.55 4.67 0.11
CA GLY A 94 7.49 4.29 -0.95
C GLY A 94 6.82 4.12 -2.32
N THR A 95 5.64 3.50 -2.35
CA THR A 95 4.82 3.34 -3.57
C THR A 95 4.36 4.69 -4.11
N ILE A 96 3.94 5.60 -3.23
CA ILE A 96 3.60 6.99 -3.61
C ILE A 96 4.81 7.66 -4.26
N LEU A 97 5.99 7.57 -3.66
CA LEU A 97 7.21 8.17 -4.22
C LEU A 97 7.58 7.57 -5.59
N ASN A 98 7.41 6.26 -5.77
CA ASN A 98 7.69 5.61 -7.06
C ASN A 98 6.71 6.09 -8.13
N TYR A 99 5.43 6.22 -7.81
CA TYR A 99 4.45 6.80 -8.73
C TYR A 99 4.81 8.23 -9.13
N LEU A 100 5.25 9.07 -8.20
CA LEU A 100 5.69 10.44 -8.50
C LEU A 100 6.96 10.50 -9.37
N ARG A 101 7.79 9.46 -9.37
CA ARG A 101 9.01 9.37 -10.20
C ARG A 101 8.69 8.89 -11.62
N ASP A 102 7.93 7.82 -11.72
CA ASP A 102 7.78 7.05 -12.95
C ASP A 102 6.42 7.32 -13.64
N GLY A 103 5.47 7.95 -12.94
CA GLY A 103 4.10 8.20 -13.41
C GLY A 103 3.20 6.97 -13.38
N SER A 104 3.72 5.81 -12.98
CA SER A 104 2.98 4.56 -12.84
C SER A 104 3.65 3.66 -11.80
N VAL A 105 2.91 2.73 -11.22
CA VAL A 105 3.45 1.77 -10.23
C VAL A 105 2.67 0.47 -10.29
N PRO A 106 3.30 -0.70 -10.12
CA PRO A 106 2.56 -1.95 -9.95
C PRO A 106 1.70 -1.88 -8.69
N LEU A 107 0.41 -2.13 -8.83
CA LEU A 107 -0.55 -2.13 -7.73
C LEU A 107 -0.53 -3.46 -6.97
N PRO A 108 -0.76 -3.45 -5.64
CA PRO A 108 -0.88 -4.66 -4.85
C PRO A 108 -2.15 -5.46 -5.24
N GLU A 109 -2.04 -6.79 -5.22
CA GLU A 109 -3.16 -7.69 -5.53
C GLU A 109 -4.17 -7.81 -4.37
N SER A 110 -3.69 -7.62 -3.13
CA SER A 110 -4.52 -7.69 -1.94
C SER A 110 -5.47 -6.49 -1.88
N THR A 111 -6.78 -6.76 -1.83
CA THR A 111 -7.81 -5.71 -1.71
C THR A 111 -7.62 -4.84 -0.47
N ARG A 112 -7.10 -5.42 0.62
CA ARG A 112 -6.75 -4.68 1.84
C ARG A 112 -5.62 -3.68 1.59
N GLU A 113 -4.52 -4.14 1.00
CA GLU A 113 -3.36 -3.27 0.74
C GLU A 113 -3.68 -2.20 -0.30
N LEU A 114 -4.48 -2.55 -1.30
CA LEU A 114 -4.97 -1.62 -2.30
C LEU A 114 -5.87 -0.54 -1.68
N GLY A 115 -6.73 -0.90 -0.72
CA GLY A 115 -7.53 0.04 0.05
C GLY A 115 -6.68 0.97 0.93
N GLU A 116 -5.65 0.44 1.58
CA GLU A 116 -4.68 1.23 2.35
C GLU A 116 -3.91 2.21 1.45
N LEU A 117 -3.42 1.76 0.29
CA LEU A 117 -2.72 2.58 -0.70
C LEU A 117 -3.64 3.69 -1.26
N LEU A 118 -4.89 3.36 -1.58
CA LEU A 118 -5.90 4.33 -2.03
C LEU A 118 -6.13 5.42 -0.97
N GLY A 119 -6.14 5.06 0.31
CA GLY A 119 -6.25 6.01 1.41
C GLY A 119 -5.12 7.03 1.41
N GLU A 120 -3.87 6.57 1.25
CA GLU A 120 -2.71 7.47 1.17
C GLU A 120 -2.71 8.28 -0.15
N ALA A 121 -3.04 7.68 -1.29
CA ALA A 121 -3.12 8.38 -2.56
C ALA A 121 -4.11 9.55 -2.52
N ARG A 122 -5.26 9.37 -1.85
CA ARG A 122 -6.23 10.43 -1.58
C ARG A 122 -5.69 11.51 -0.64
N TYR A 123 -4.98 11.12 0.40
CA TYR A 123 -4.39 12.07 1.35
C TYR A 123 -3.37 12.98 0.65
N TYR A 124 -2.48 12.41 -0.17
CA TYR A 124 -1.47 13.18 -0.90
C TYR A 124 -2.00 13.83 -2.19
N LEU A 125 -3.27 13.58 -2.55
CA LEU A 125 -3.92 14.09 -3.76
C LEU A 125 -3.23 13.65 -5.06
N VAL A 126 -2.77 12.40 -5.13
CA VAL A 126 -2.14 11.85 -6.34
C VAL A 126 -3.23 11.28 -7.27
N GLN A 127 -3.82 12.16 -8.08
CA GLN A 127 -5.05 11.87 -8.83
C GLN A 127 -4.97 10.61 -9.71
N GLY A 128 -3.90 10.44 -10.48
CA GLY A 128 -3.76 9.26 -11.34
C GLY A 128 -3.69 7.95 -10.55
N LEU A 129 -3.00 7.94 -9.41
CA LEU A 129 -2.92 6.75 -8.55
C LEU A 129 -4.25 6.44 -7.86
N ILE A 130 -5.06 7.46 -7.56
CA ILE A 130 -6.42 7.28 -7.02
C ILE A 130 -7.28 6.53 -8.04
N GLU A 131 -7.24 6.96 -9.30
CA GLU A 131 -7.99 6.35 -10.40
C GLU A 131 -7.55 4.90 -10.65
N ASP A 132 -6.23 4.67 -10.74
CA ASP A 132 -5.66 3.32 -10.92
C ASP A 132 -6.10 2.36 -9.80
N CYS A 133 -6.04 2.80 -8.54
CA CYS A 133 -6.47 2.02 -7.39
C CYS A 133 -7.98 1.73 -7.42
N GLN A 134 -8.81 2.71 -7.80
CA GLN A 134 -10.26 2.53 -7.88
C GLN A 134 -10.66 1.55 -8.98
N LEU A 135 -10.01 1.62 -10.14
CA LEU A 135 -10.22 0.67 -11.23
C LEU A 135 -9.85 -0.75 -10.78
N ALA A 136 -8.67 -0.92 -10.15
CA ALA A 136 -8.25 -2.23 -9.64
C ALA A 136 -9.22 -2.81 -8.58
N LEU A 137 -9.81 -1.98 -7.71
CA LEU A 137 -10.84 -2.41 -6.76
C LEU A 137 -12.14 -2.84 -7.46
N GLN A 138 -12.52 -2.22 -8.57
CA GLN A 138 -13.70 -2.63 -9.33
C GLN A 138 -13.49 -3.97 -10.03
N PHE A 139 -12.31 -4.19 -10.63
CA PHE A 139 -11.97 -5.46 -11.29
C PHE A 139 -11.91 -6.63 -10.29
N THR A 140 -11.33 -6.41 -9.10
CA THR A 140 -11.33 -7.44 -8.04
C THR A 140 -12.75 -7.77 -7.56
N GLY A 141 -13.64 -6.79 -7.44
CA GLY A 141 -15.05 -7.01 -7.12
C GLY A 141 -15.83 -7.79 -8.20
N LEU A 142 -15.52 -7.57 -9.48
CA LEU A 142 -16.13 -8.33 -10.59
C LEU A 142 -15.61 -9.76 -10.65
N GLN A 143 -14.32 -9.99 -10.42
CA GLN A 143 -13.72 -11.33 -10.39
C GLN A 143 -14.31 -12.19 -9.27
N ILE A 144 -14.63 -11.60 -8.11
CA ILE A 144 -15.30 -12.33 -7.01
C ILE A 144 -16.71 -12.78 -7.44
N LYS A 145 -17.48 -11.93 -8.12
CA LYS A 145 -18.82 -12.32 -8.63
C LYS A 145 -18.75 -13.44 -9.67
N SER A 146 -17.73 -13.47 -10.52
CA SER A 146 -17.56 -14.54 -11.53
C SER A 146 -16.96 -15.83 -10.96
N LYS A 147 -16.23 -15.78 -9.83
CA LYS A 147 -15.63 -16.98 -9.22
C LYS A 147 -16.61 -17.76 -8.32
N CYS A 148 -17.70 -17.14 -7.88
CA CYS A 148 -18.71 -17.80 -7.02
C CYS A 148 -19.77 -18.61 -7.79
N THR A 149 -19.68 -18.73 -9.12
CA THR A 149 -20.54 -19.62 -9.91
C THR A 149 -19.76 -20.89 -10.27
N GLY A 150 -19.67 -21.86 -9.35
CA GLY A 150 -18.81 -23.02 -9.59
C GLY A 150 -18.88 -24.19 -8.61
N ALA A 151 -20.04 -24.44 -7.99
CA ALA A 151 -20.56 -25.73 -7.51
C ALA A 151 -21.91 -25.35 -6.88
N ASP A 152 -23.04 -25.41 -7.58
CA ASP A 152 -23.68 -26.65 -8.02
C ASP A 152 -24.36 -26.47 -9.38
N GLY A 153 -24.11 -27.41 -10.29
CA GLY A 153 -24.91 -27.52 -11.50
C GLY A 153 -26.29 -28.07 -11.15
N TYR A 154 -27.36 -27.41 -11.60
CA TYR A 154 -28.48 -28.06 -12.28
C TYR A 154 -29.38 -26.98 -12.93
N LEU A 155 -29.86 -27.32 -14.11
CA LEU A 155 -30.64 -26.53 -15.06
C LEU A 155 -31.94 -25.94 -14.47
N SER A 156 -32.21 -24.66 -14.70
CA SER A 156 -33.56 -24.13 -15.06
C SER A 156 -33.57 -22.61 -15.27
N TRP A 157 -33.35 -22.15 -16.51
CA TRP A 157 -33.76 -20.82 -16.96
C TRP A 157 -34.57 -20.85 -18.27
N LEU A 158 -35.19 -22.00 -18.60
CA LEU A 158 -36.30 -22.06 -19.55
C LEU A 158 -37.25 -23.20 -19.16
N GLU A 159 -38.54 -22.86 -19.08
CA GLU A 159 -39.72 -23.73 -18.87
C GLU A 159 -39.89 -24.41 -17.49
N ARG A 160 -40.79 -23.85 -16.66
CA ARG A 160 -41.92 -24.58 -16.04
C ARG A 160 -42.75 -23.70 -15.08
N GLU A 161 -43.70 -22.97 -15.63
CA GLU A 161 -44.87 -22.46 -14.87
C GLU A 161 -46.17 -22.56 -15.69
N LEU A 162 -46.46 -23.72 -16.29
CA LEU A 162 -47.81 -24.05 -16.79
C LEU A 162 -48.15 -25.54 -16.60
N TRP A 163 -48.29 -25.99 -15.35
CA TRP A 163 -49.19 -27.11 -15.03
C TRP A 163 -49.73 -26.98 -13.60
N ALA A 164 -50.35 -25.84 -13.30
CA ALA A 164 -51.24 -25.77 -12.15
C ALA A 164 -52.56 -26.50 -12.49
N THR A 165 -53.03 -27.29 -11.53
CA THR A 165 -54.38 -27.86 -11.34
C THR A 165 -54.69 -29.23 -11.96
N TRP A 166 -54.65 -30.22 -11.07
CA TRP A 166 -55.55 -31.37 -11.05
C TRP A 166 -57.00 -30.90 -10.87
N LEU A 167 -57.90 -31.34 -11.75
CA LEU A 167 -59.34 -31.49 -11.51
C LEU A 167 -59.77 -32.80 -12.16
N PRO A 168 -60.43 -33.73 -11.45
CA PRO A 168 -60.94 -34.96 -12.04
C PRO A 168 -62.42 -34.78 -12.42
N VAL A 169 -62.77 -34.78 -13.71
CA VAL A 169 -64.18 -34.92 -14.15
C VAL A 169 -64.25 -35.66 -15.50
N GLN A 170 -65.21 -36.60 -15.54
CA GLN A 170 -65.71 -37.48 -16.61
C GLN A 170 -65.43 -37.19 -18.12
N PHE A 171 -65.22 -38.31 -18.84
CA PHE A 171 -65.55 -38.64 -20.26
C PHE A 171 -66.78 -37.90 -20.86
N PRO A 172 -66.97 -37.74 -22.21
CA PRO A 172 -66.77 -38.81 -23.23
C PRO A 172 -66.34 -38.43 -24.68
N HIS A 173 -65.97 -39.49 -25.43
CA HIS A 173 -66.10 -39.79 -26.87
C HIS A 173 -66.04 -38.68 -27.95
N GLY A 174 -65.14 -38.87 -28.95
CA GLY A 174 -65.35 -38.37 -30.32
C GLY A 174 -64.06 -38.23 -31.16
N PRO A 175 -63.96 -38.83 -32.37
CA PRO A 175 -62.69 -38.94 -33.11
C PRO A 175 -62.51 -37.82 -34.16
N ALA A 176 -61.27 -37.47 -34.48
CA ALA A 176 -60.95 -36.87 -35.77
C ALA A 176 -59.48 -37.14 -36.17
N SER A 177 -59.37 -37.97 -37.20
CA SER A 177 -58.22 -38.17 -38.08
C SER A 177 -57.85 -36.88 -38.81
N CYS A 178 -56.56 -36.63 -39.02
CA CYS A 178 -55.93 -36.03 -40.20
C CYS A 178 -54.40 -36.20 -40.05
N ALA A 179 -53.79 -37.25 -40.59
CA ALA A 179 -53.36 -37.40 -41.98
C ALA A 179 -52.09 -36.60 -42.34
N LEU A 180 -51.02 -37.38 -42.53
CA LEU A 180 -49.80 -37.15 -43.31
C LEU A 180 -49.98 -36.28 -44.57
N ARG A 181 -48.95 -35.44 -44.83
CA ARG A 181 -48.23 -35.14 -46.11
C ARG A 181 -47.50 -33.80 -45.91
N ASN A 182 -46.25 -33.57 -46.31
CA ASN A 182 -45.27 -34.28 -47.14
C ASN A 182 -43.90 -34.18 -46.48
#